data_AF-A0A182HVM9-F1
#
_entry.id   AF-A0A182HVM9-F1
#
_cell.length_a   1.000
_cell.length_b   1.000
_cell.length_c   1.000
_cell.angle_alpha   90.00
_cell.angle_beta   90.00
_cell.angle_gamma   90.00
#
_symmetry.space_group_name_H-M   'P 1'
#
loop_
_entity.id
_entity.type
_entity.pdbx_description
1 polymer ?
#
loop_
_entity_poly.entity_id
_entity_poly.type
_entity_poly.pdbx_seq_one_letter_code
_entity_poly.pdbx_strand_id
1 'polypeptide(L)' 'MIANAAVPRLATAAAQALQRRTYFSVSSSLPQVRVSLAEKTVHGLAIFGGVIAYPIWVIAHVREYKGGN' A
#
# COMPACT_ATOMS: atom_id res chain seq x y z
N MET A 1 27.27 35.76 -31.34
CA MET A 1 27.09 35.64 -29.88
C MET A 1 25.85 34.86 -29.43
N ILE A 2 24.87 34.54 -30.30
CA ILE A 2 23.59 33.92 -29.89
C ILE A 2 23.71 32.41 -29.55
N ALA A 3 24.66 31.69 -30.16
CA ALA A 3 24.84 30.25 -29.96
C ALA A 3 25.19 29.86 -28.51
N ASN A 4 26.06 30.63 -27.83
CA ASN A 4 26.51 30.28 -26.47
C ASN A 4 25.44 30.47 -25.39
N ALA A 5 24.42 31.30 -25.64
CA ALA A 5 23.30 31.49 -24.71
C ALA A 5 22.22 30.41 -24.84
N ALA A 6 22.22 29.63 -25.92
CA ALA A 6 21.25 28.57 -26.17
C ALA A 6 21.63 27.25 -25.46
N VAL A 7 22.93 26.97 -25.34
CA VAL A 7 23.47 25.76 -24.69
C VAL A 7 22.97 25.58 -23.24
N PRO A 8 23.06 26.58 -22.34
CA PRO A 8 22.57 26.40 -20.96
C PRO A 8 21.05 26.22 -20.93
N ARG A 9 20.30 26.88 -21.83
CA ARG A 9 18.84 26.74 -21.90
C ARG A 9 18.42 25.35 -22.37
N LEU A 10 19.13 24.79 -23.34
CA LEU A 10 18.91 23.42 -23.81
C LEU A 10 19.28 22.39 -22.74
N ALA A 11 20.37 22.60 -22.01
CA ALA A 11 20.76 21.74 -20.89
C ALA A 11 19.71 21.74 -19.78
N THR A 12 19.17 22.90 -19.41
CA THR A 12 18.09 23.02 -18.42
C THR A 12 16.80 22.38 -18.92
N ALA A 13 16.43 22.58 -20.19
CA ALA A 13 15.25 21.95 -20.78
C ALA A 13 15.38 20.43 -20.83
N ALA A 14 16.57 19.91 -21.18
CA ALA A 14 16.87 18.48 -21.16
C ALA A 14 16.81 17.90 -19.74
N ALA A 15 17.40 18.59 -18.76
CA ALA A 15 17.34 18.19 -17.35
C ALA A 15 15.89 18.16 -16.82
N GLN A 16 15.08 19.17 -17.12
CA GLN A 16 13.67 19.22 -16.74
C GLN A 16 12.84 18.11 -17.43
N ALA A 17 13.13 17.80 -18.70
CA ALA A 17 12.48 16.72 -19.43
C ALA A 17 12.86 15.34 -18.85
N LEU A 18 14.11 15.15 -18.44
CA LEU A 18 14.58 13.93 -17.76
C LEU A 18 13.90 13.78 -16.39
N GLN A 19 13.81 14.87 -15.63
CA GLN A 19 13.18 14.92 -14.31
C GLN A 19 11.68 14.56 -14.38
N ARG A 20 10.96 15.04 -15.42
CA ARG A 20 9.56 14.65 -15.64
C ARG A 20 9.35 13.16 -15.96
N ARG A 21 10.36 12.45 -16.47
CA ARG A 21 10.29 11.00 -16.74
C ARG A 21 10.61 10.15 -15.51
N THR A 22 11.38 10.67 -14.55
CA THR A 22 11.82 9.91 -13.37
C THR A 22 10.85 10.02 -12.19
N TYR A 23 9.96 11.03 -12.17
CA TYR A 23 8.93 11.16 -11.14
C TYR A 23 7.56 10.82 -11.71
N PHE A 24 7.22 9.53 -11.77
CA PHE A 24 5.81 9.14 -11.73
C PHE A 24 5.32 9.41 -10.30
N SER A 25 4.88 10.65 -10.05
CA SER A 25 4.11 10.93 -8.84
C SER A 25 2.77 10.20 -8.99
N VAL A 26 2.69 8.98 -8.47
CA VAL A 26 1.41 8.29 -8.30
C VAL A 26 0.72 8.99 -7.14
N SER A 27 0.08 10.11 -7.46
CA SER A 27 -0.83 10.78 -6.52
C SER A 27 -2.14 10.01 -6.54
N SER A 28 -2.52 9.45 -5.40
CA SER A 28 -3.85 8.86 -5.26
C SER A 28 -4.90 9.93 -5.51
N SER A 29 -5.87 9.64 -6.38
CA SER A 29 -7.07 10.48 -6.52
C SER A 29 -7.89 10.43 -5.22
N LEU A 30 -8.85 11.35 -5.08
CA LEU A 30 -9.81 11.26 -3.99
C LEU A 30 -10.54 9.90 -4.01
N PRO A 31 -10.82 9.30 -2.84
CA PRO A 31 -11.56 8.04 -2.78
C PRO A 31 -12.93 8.18 -3.46
N GLN A 32 -13.23 7.30 -4.41
CA GLN A 32 -14.56 7.21 -5.03
C GLN A 32 -15.60 6.72 -4.03
N VAL A 33 -15.20 5.83 -3.11
CA VAL A 33 -16.01 5.33 -1.99
C VAL A 33 -15.24 5.51 -0.69
N ARG A 34 -15.87 6.16 0.29
CA ARG A 34 -15.29 6.35 1.63
C ARG A 34 -15.74 5.22 2.54
N VAL A 35 -14.78 4.41 2.96
CA VAL A 35 -15.01 3.37 3.98
C VAL A 35 -15.04 4.04 5.36
N SER A 36 -16.16 3.89 6.06
CA SER A 36 -16.33 4.46 7.41
C SER A 36 -15.40 3.79 8.42
N LEU A 37 -15.17 4.41 9.58
CA LEU A 37 -14.39 3.79 10.65
C LEU A 37 -15.03 2.48 11.11
N ALA A 38 -16.35 2.47 11.29
CA ALA A 38 -17.10 1.28 11.69
C ALA A 38 -16.89 0.13 10.69
N GLU A 39 -16.98 0.43 9.40
CA GLU A 39 -16.78 -0.55 8.34
C GLU A 39 -15.34 -1.08 8.34
N LYS A 40 -14.33 -0.22 8.50
CA LYS A 40 -12.93 -0.66 8.64
C LYS A 40 -12.74 -1.58 9.84
N THR A 41 -13.34 -1.25 10.98
CA THR A 41 -13.26 -2.06 12.19
C THR A 41 -13.89 -3.44 11.99
N VAL A 42 -15.07 -3.50 11.36
CA VAL A 42 -15.75 -4.77 11.07
C VAL A 42 -14.89 -5.66 10.15
N HIS A 43 -14.36 -5.09 9.06
CA HIS A 43 -13.47 -5.83 8.17
C HIS A 43 -12.19 -6.28 8.88
N GLY A 44 -11.58 -5.41 9.69
CA GLY A 44 -10.39 -5.73 10.46
C GLY A 44 -10.62 -6.88 11.44
N LEU A 45 -11.73 -6.86 12.17
CA LEU A 45 -12.11 -7.95 13.08
C LEU A 45 -12.43 -9.24 12.34
N ALA A 46 -13.11 -9.17 11.20
CA ALA A 46 -13.43 -10.34 10.39
C ALA A 46 -12.16 -11.02 9.85
N ILE A 47 -11.21 -10.23 9.34
CA ILE A 47 -9.92 -10.75 8.85
C ILE A 47 -9.11 -11.33 10.01
N PHE A 48 -8.95 -10.57 11.09
CA PHE A 48 -8.18 -11.02 12.26
C PHE A 48 -8.77 -12.30 12.86
N GLY A 49 -10.08 -12.30 13.13
CA GLY A 49 -10.81 -13.45 13.65
C GLY A 49 -10.71 -14.65 12.73
N GLY A 50 -10.89 -14.46 11.41
CA GLY A 50 -10.79 -15.52 10.42
C GLY A 50 -9.41 -16.19 10.38
N VAL A 51 -8.33 -15.41 10.50
CA VAL A 51 -6.96 -15.93 10.51
C VAL A 51 -6.67 -16.76 11.76
N ILE A 52 -7.14 -16.31 12.94
CA ILE A 52 -6.82 -16.98 14.21
C ILE A 52 -7.83 -18.05 14.63
N ALA A 53 -9.03 -18.08 14.05
CA ALA A 53 -10.09 -18.99 14.48
C ALA A 53 -9.66 -20.46 14.43
N TYR A 54 -9.06 -20.91 13.33
CA TYR A 54 -8.63 -22.29 13.19
C TYR A 54 -7.44 -22.65 14.11
N PRO A 55 -6.35 -21.86 14.17
CA PRO A 55 -5.28 -22.10 15.14
C PRO A 55 -5.78 -22.14 16.59
N ILE A 56 -6.69 -21.24 16.99
CA ILE A 56 -7.29 -21.25 18.32
C ILE A 56 -8.08 -22.54 18.54
N TRP A 57 -8.88 -22.98 17.57
CA TRP A 57 -9.60 -24.24 17.66
C TRP A 57 -8.66 -25.42 17.85
N VAL A 58 -7.58 -25.53 17.06
CA VAL A 58 -6.58 -26.59 17.20
C VAL A 58 -5.95 -26.60 18.60
N ILE A 59 -5.54 -25.43 19.10
CA ILE A 59 -4.92 -25.32 20.42
C ILE A 59 -5.92 -25.67 21.53
N ALA A 60 -7.18 -25.23 21.40
CA ALA A 60 -8.23 -25.52 22.37
C ALA A 60 -8.48 -27.03 22.53
N HIS A 61 -8.33 -27.81 21.45
CA HIS A 61 -8.59 -29.26 21.43
C HIS A 61 -7.29 -30.08 21.57
N VAL A 62 -6.17 -29.47 21.95
CA VAL A 62 -4.88 -30.16 22.07
C VAL A 62 -4.90 -31.30 23.09
N ARG A 63 -5.79 -31.24 24.10
CA ARG A 63 -5.97 -32.30 25.11
C ARG A 63 -6.63 -33.53 24.51
N GLU A 64 -7.65 -33.34 23.67
CA GLU A 64 -8.35 -34.42 22.99
C GLU A 64 -7.39 -35.19 22.07
N TYR A 65 -6.50 -34.47 21.36
CA TYR A 65 -5.47 -35.08 20.52
C TYR A 65 -4.45 -35.90 21.32
N LYS A 66 -4.28 -35.58 22.60
CA LYS A 66 -3.38 -36.28 23.52
C LYS A 66 -4.08 -37.39 24.30
N GLY A 67 -5.36 -37.66 24.06
CA GLY A 67 -6.16 -38.65 24.79
C GLY A 67 -6.52 -38.22 26.21
N GLY A 68 -6.44 -36.92 26.52
CA GLY A 68 -6.99 -36.37 27.76
C GLY A 68 -8.48 -36.15 27.59
N ASN A 69 -9.28 -36.86 28.40
CA ASN A 69 -10.72 -36.55 28.60
C ASN A 69 -10.89 -35.15 29.18
#